data_AF-R0K7P2-F1
#
_entry.id   AF-R0K7P2-F1
#
_cell.length_a   1.000
_cell.length_b   1.000
_cell.length_c   1.000
_cell.angle_alpha   90.00
_cell.angle_beta   90.00
_cell.angle_gamma   90.00
#
_symmetry.space_group_name_H-M   'P 1'
#
loop_
_entity.id
_entity.type
_entity.pdbx_description
1 polymer ?
#
loop_
_entity_poly.entity_id
_entity_poly.type
_entity_poly.pdbx_seq_one_letter_code
_entity_poly.pdbx_strand_id
1 'polypeptide(L)'
;MSNLSNDSSAQTGHVPPREEVHHQALLRMRNLHDMRKFTQENNKTEGMLWTSTTQLRNLERQCFPHRAHGLRLANMTDEDTVQEAQAAQKWLFGILEYHNRVMMPQQDLGTFTLAVGKQMRGQQQNWTEKERLYMALTDHELPSPKDRLQAAFMIVLHLNLAKNLSDISSIAKTHSERLQRRAEIESKFLHTLEKISERVESILIDQFACAIPLSHTAGPGNGTGAIDGDSGYCPICQNSYSAFSEFSIDELVADYPVRIKYCGHIVGKACLEQWLMTPKIDEAKYPYRTCPLCRVQVEGVKYPSVPRGLTNHVNKDRRSLEVCRELVYGFGLDPEECLLAIVACMSEEIACTELLHEIERRGGNKAHEHALKKKLEDLRMEKWAWGFRGNGVWDVLRREWMTSGVVHRV
;
A
#
# COMPACT_ATOMS: atom_id res chain seq x y z
N MET A 1 -55.28 -71.04 -1.42
CA MET A 1 -55.47 -70.37 -0.12
C MET A 1 -54.13 -70.38 0.58
N SER A 2 -53.33 -69.33 0.65
CA SER A 2 -53.51 -67.98 1.21
C SER A 2 -52.51 -67.83 2.36
N ASN A 3 -51.46 -67.03 2.09
CA ASN A 3 -50.78 -66.05 2.95
C ASN A 3 -50.68 -66.30 4.46
N LEU A 4 -49.44 -66.20 4.98
CA LEU A 4 -48.95 -65.02 5.72
C LEU A 4 -47.53 -65.28 6.25
N SER A 5 -46.59 -64.40 5.91
CA SER A 5 -45.45 -64.12 6.80
C SER A 5 -44.97 -62.69 6.53
N ASN A 6 -45.05 -61.90 7.60
CA ASN A 6 -44.63 -60.51 7.73
C ASN A 6 -43.23 -60.25 7.18
N ASP A 7 -43.06 -59.11 6.51
CA ASP A 7 -41.83 -58.34 6.60
C ASP A 7 -42.12 -56.84 6.50
N SER A 8 -42.06 -56.17 7.65
CA SER A 8 -42.07 -54.73 7.79
C SER A 8 -40.64 -54.27 8.12
N SER A 9 -39.84 -53.96 7.11
CA SER A 9 -38.55 -53.29 7.30
C SER A 9 -38.73 -51.77 7.20
N ALA A 10 -38.80 -51.13 8.36
CA ALA A 10 -38.75 -49.68 8.50
C ALA A 10 -37.36 -49.17 8.05
N GLN A 11 -37.34 -48.27 7.07
CA GLN A 11 -36.14 -47.54 6.64
C GLN A 11 -35.70 -46.57 7.75
N THR A 12 -34.73 -46.97 8.55
CA THR A 12 -33.99 -46.09 9.45
C THR A 12 -33.06 -45.19 8.62
N GLY A 13 -33.33 -43.87 8.63
CA GLY A 13 -32.43 -42.89 8.03
C GLY A 13 -31.07 -42.88 8.74
N HIS A 14 -30.06 -43.45 8.08
CA HIS A 14 -28.71 -43.55 8.61
C HIS A 14 -28.09 -42.14 8.71
N VAL A 15 -27.92 -41.62 9.92
CA VAL A 15 -27.16 -40.38 10.14
C VAL A 15 -25.67 -40.73 10.03
N PRO A 16 -24.90 -40.11 9.13
CA PRO A 16 -23.49 -40.41 8.98
C PRO A 16 -22.68 -39.98 10.22
N PRO A 17 -21.63 -40.72 10.62
CA PRO A 17 -20.76 -40.33 11.72
C PRO A 17 -20.12 -38.95 11.46
N ARG A 18 -20.05 -38.10 12.49
CA ARG A 18 -19.48 -36.74 12.38
C ARG A 18 -18.01 -36.74 11.90
N GLU A 19 -17.27 -37.79 12.24
CA GLU A 19 -15.85 -37.96 11.88
C GLU A 19 -15.65 -38.16 10.38
N GLU A 20 -16.51 -38.96 9.72
CA GLU A 20 -16.43 -39.21 8.27
C GLU A 20 -16.75 -37.94 7.47
N VAL A 21 -17.78 -37.19 7.89
CA VAL A 21 -18.12 -35.89 7.27
C VAL A 21 -16.94 -34.93 7.36
N HIS A 22 -16.28 -34.88 8.53
CA HIS A 22 -15.13 -34.01 8.75
C HIS A 22 -13.91 -34.44 7.91
N HIS A 23 -13.62 -35.74 7.83
CA HIS A 23 -12.53 -36.28 7.02
C HIS A 23 -12.70 -35.92 5.53
N GLN A 24 -13.89 -36.15 4.98
CA GLN A 24 -14.22 -35.78 3.60
C GLN A 24 -14.12 -34.27 3.38
N ALA A 25 -14.55 -33.45 4.34
CA ALA A 25 -14.42 -31.99 4.24
C ALA A 25 -12.95 -31.53 4.20
N LEU A 26 -12.05 -32.17 4.96
CA LEU A 26 -10.61 -31.88 4.91
C LEU A 26 -9.96 -32.27 3.58
N LEU A 27 -10.37 -33.41 2.99
CA LEU A 27 -9.93 -33.80 1.65
C LEU A 27 -10.33 -32.74 0.60
N ARG A 28 -11.57 -32.25 0.71
CA ARG A 28 -12.11 -31.20 -0.17
C ARG A 28 -11.36 -29.88 0.01
N MET A 29 -10.98 -29.52 1.23
CA MET A 29 -10.10 -28.37 1.51
C MET A 29 -8.73 -28.48 0.82
N ARG A 30 -8.12 -29.67 0.83
CA ARG A 30 -6.85 -29.90 0.10
C ARG A 30 -7.03 -29.71 -1.40
N ASN A 31 -8.08 -30.30 -1.98
CA ASN A 31 -8.40 -30.13 -3.40
C ASN A 31 -8.68 -28.67 -3.77
N LEU A 32 -9.31 -27.89 -2.88
CA LEU A 32 -9.53 -26.46 -3.07
C LEU A 32 -8.21 -25.68 -3.10
N HIS A 33 -7.25 -26.04 -2.24
CA HIS A 33 -5.92 -25.45 -2.23
C HIS A 33 -5.17 -25.73 -3.55
N ASP A 34 -5.18 -26.99 -4.01
CA ASP A 34 -4.56 -27.38 -5.27
C ASP A 34 -5.19 -26.65 -6.48
N MET A 35 -6.53 -26.49 -6.46
CA MET A 35 -7.26 -25.73 -7.48
C MET A 35 -6.86 -24.24 -7.46
N ARG A 36 -6.80 -23.62 -6.28
CA ARG A 36 -6.35 -22.22 -6.13
C ARG A 36 -4.94 -22.01 -6.69
N LYS A 37 -4.01 -22.89 -6.33
CA LYS A 37 -2.62 -22.86 -6.85
C LYS A 37 -2.61 -22.99 -8.37
N PHE A 38 -3.34 -23.96 -8.92
CA PHE A 38 -3.47 -24.16 -10.36
C PHE A 38 -3.97 -22.91 -11.09
N THR A 39 -4.95 -22.19 -10.54
CA THR A 39 -5.47 -20.95 -11.12
C THR A 39 -4.49 -19.78 -11.05
N GLN A 40 -3.62 -19.72 -10.03
CA GLN A 40 -2.62 -18.66 -9.87
C GLN A 40 -1.42 -18.86 -10.81
N GLU A 41 -0.99 -20.11 -11.02
CA GLU A 41 0.18 -20.43 -11.84
C GLU A 41 -0.11 -20.34 -13.35
N ASN A 42 -1.37 -20.48 -13.75
CA ASN A 42 -1.78 -20.51 -15.15
C ASN A 42 -2.57 -19.25 -15.54
N ASN A 43 -1.87 -18.19 -15.95
CA ASN A 43 -2.46 -16.94 -16.48
C ASN A 43 -3.33 -17.12 -17.74
N LYS A 44 -3.47 -18.34 -18.27
CA LYS A 44 -4.28 -18.68 -19.45
C LYS A 44 -5.38 -19.71 -19.16
N THR A 45 -5.78 -19.88 -17.90
CA THR A 45 -6.89 -20.80 -17.53
C THR A 45 -8.22 -20.46 -18.23
N GLU A 46 -8.44 -19.20 -18.62
CA GLU A 46 -9.62 -18.79 -19.40
C GLU A 46 -9.71 -19.50 -20.76
N GLY A 47 -8.60 -19.72 -21.47
CA GLY A 47 -8.63 -20.45 -22.75
C GLY A 47 -8.86 -21.96 -22.63
N MET A 48 -8.91 -22.51 -21.40
CA MET A 48 -8.87 -23.97 -21.18
C MET A 48 -10.24 -24.61 -20.90
N LEU A 49 -11.28 -23.82 -20.66
CA LEU A 49 -12.59 -24.35 -20.23
C LEU A 49 -13.39 -24.97 -21.38
N TRP A 50 -13.29 -24.41 -22.59
CA TRP A 50 -13.97 -24.93 -23.78
C TRP A 50 -13.37 -24.36 -25.06
N THR A 51 -13.52 -25.08 -26.18
CA THR A 51 -13.04 -24.65 -27.51
C THR A 51 -14.14 -24.63 -28.57
N SER A 52 -15.28 -25.32 -28.36
CA SER A 52 -16.41 -25.34 -29.29
C SER A 52 -17.76 -25.58 -28.59
N THR A 53 -18.86 -25.18 -29.25
CA THR A 53 -20.25 -25.44 -28.81
C THR A 53 -20.56 -26.93 -28.72
N THR A 54 -20.04 -27.74 -29.66
CA THR A 54 -20.14 -29.20 -29.64
C THR A 54 -19.50 -29.81 -28.40
N GLN A 55 -18.32 -29.31 -28.00
CA GLN A 55 -17.67 -29.76 -26.76
C GLN A 55 -18.51 -29.42 -25.53
N LEU A 56 -19.08 -28.21 -25.45
CA LEU A 56 -19.94 -27.79 -24.35
C LEU A 56 -21.18 -28.69 -24.20
N ARG A 57 -21.85 -29.01 -25.32
CA ARG A 57 -23.02 -29.92 -25.31
C ARG A 57 -22.64 -31.34 -24.89
N ASN A 58 -21.48 -31.82 -25.30
CA ASN A 58 -20.98 -33.14 -24.89
C ASN A 58 -20.60 -33.17 -23.40
N LEU A 59 -19.94 -32.12 -22.90
CA LEU A 59 -19.63 -31.97 -21.48
C LEU A 59 -20.91 -31.88 -20.63
N GLU A 60 -21.94 -31.18 -21.11
CA GLU A 60 -23.23 -31.11 -20.42
C GLU A 60 -23.88 -32.50 -20.27
N ARG A 61 -23.85 -33.33 -21.32
CA ARG A 61 -24.34 -34.72 -21.26
C ARG A 61 -23.57 -35.57 -20.25
N GLN A 62 -22.24 -35.39 -20.18
CA GLN A 62 -21.39 -36.14 -19.27
C GLN A 62 -21.63 -35.72 -17.81
N CYS A 63 -21.74 -34.41 -17.54
CA CYS A 63 -21.96 -33.89 -16.19
C CYS A 63 -23.41 -34.05 -15.69
N PHE A 64 -24.39 -34.17 -16.59
CA PHE A 64 -25.82 -34.22 -16.23
C PHE A 64 -26.61 -35.33 -16.96
N PRO A 65 -26.26 -36.62 -16.79
CA PRO A 65 -26.83 -37.72 -17.57
C PRO A 65 -28.32 -38.04 -17.27
N HIS A 66 -28.86 -37.60 -16.12
CA HIS A 66 -30.18 -38.06 -15.61
C HIS A 66 -31.13 -36.94 -15.18
N ARG A 67 -31.10 -35.76 -15.79
CA ARG A 67 -32.06 -34.69 -15.43
C ARG A 67 -33.42 -34.85 -16.12
N ALA A 68 -34.49 -34.82 -15.32
CA ALA A 68 -35.89 -34.88 -15.75
C ALA A 68 -36.35 -33.68 -16.61
N HIS A 69 -35.56 -32.61 -16.69
CA HIS A 69 -35.91 -31.35 -17.36
C HIS A 69 -35.10 -31.06 -18.64
N GLY A 70 -34.41 -32.06 -19.19
CA GLY A 70 -33.65 -31.91 -20.44
C GLY A 70 -32.33 -31.15 -20.27
N LEU A 71 -31.47 -31.28 -21.28
CA LEU A 71 -30.18 -30.59 -21.38
C LEU A 71 -30.43 -29.16 -21.85
N ARG A 72 -29.88 -28.17 -21.15
CA ARG A 72 -30.17 -26.75 -21.38
C ARG A 72 -29.58 -26.28 -22.70
N LEU A 73 -28.35 -26.70 -23.01
CA LEU A 73 -27.63 -26.28 -24.22
C LEU A 73 -28.14 -26.98 -25.48
N ALA A 74 -28.97 -28.03 -25.36
CA ALA A 74 -29.49 -28.76 -26.50
C ALA A 74 -30.44 -27.93 -27.38
N ASN A 75 -31.13 -26.95 -26.78
CA ASN A 75 -32.13 -26.12 -27.45
C ASN A 75 -31.62 -24.69 -27.76
N MET A 76 -30.36 -24.40 -27.46
CA MET A 76 -29.74 -23.07 -27.67
C MET A 76 -29.02 -23.00 -29.00
N THR A 77 -29.05 -21.81 -29.63
CA THR A 77 -28.23 -21.52 -30.81
C THR A 77 -26.74 -21.55 -30.44
N ASP A 78 -25.88 -21.72 -31.44
CA ASP A 78 -24.44 -21.73 -31.23
C ASP A 78 -23.94 -20.37 -30.73
N GLU A 79 -24.49 -19.27 -31.27
CA GLU A 79 -24.20 -17.90 -30.83
C GLU A 79 -24.59 -17.67 -29.36
N ASP A 80 -25.80 -18.06 -28.96
CA ASP A 80 -26.26 -17.91 -27.57
C ASP A 80 -25.42 -18.76 -26.61
N THR A 81 -25.06 -19.97 -27.05
CA THR A 81 -24.20 -20.88 -26.26
C THR A 81 -22.83 -20.25 -26.01
N VAL A 82 -22.23 -19.63 -27.03
CA VAL A 82 -20.94 -18.93 -26.89
C VAL A 82 -21.04 -17.74 -25.94
N GLN A 83 -22.07 -16.90 -26.07
CA GLN A 83 -22.25 -15.73 -25.22
C GLN A 83 -22.44 -16.12 -23.76
N GLU A 84 -23.27 -17.11 -23.48
CA GLU A 84 -23.48 -17.57 -22.11
C GLU A 84 -22.27 -18.30 -21.54
N ALA A 85 -21.53 -19.05 -22.36
CA ALA A 85 -20.27 -19.65 -21.94
C ALA A 85 -19.25 -18.59 -21.52
N GLN A 86 -19.13 -17.50 -22.28
CA GLN A 86 -18.28 -16.36 -21.91
C GLN A 86 -18.74 -15.69 -20.61
N ALA A 87 -20.06 -15.49 -20.46
CA ALA A 87 -20.62 -14.91 -19.23
C ALA A 87 -20.39 -15.81 -18.01
N ALA A 88 -20.61 -17.12 -18.14
CA ALA A 88 -20.38 -18.13 -17.11
C ALA A 88 -18.91 -18.18 -16.69
N GLN A 89 -18.01 -18.14 -17.67
CA GLN A 89 -16.57 -18.10 -17.42
C GLN A 89 -16.18 -16.86 -16.62
N LYS A 90 -16.58 -15.68 -17.08
CA LYS A 90 -16.27 -14.42 -16.41
C LYS A 90 -16.83 -14.38 -14.98
N TRP A 91 -18.05 -14.88 -14.80
CA TRP A 91 -18.68 -14.99 -13.49
C TRP A 91 -17.92 -15.94 -12.56
N LEU A 92 -17.55 -17.13 -13.06
CA LEU A 92 -16.83 -18.13 -12.27
C LEU A 92 -15.51 -17.57 -11.75
N PHE A 93 -14.68 -17.02 -12.63
CA PHE A 93 -13.38 -16.48 -12.22
C PHE A 93 -13.52 -15.25 -11.32
N GLY A 94 -14.48 -14.36 -11.59
CA GLY A 94 -14.75 -13.21 -10.71
C GLY A 94 -15.16 -13.61 -9.29
N ILE A 95 -15.99 -14.64 -9.15
CA ILE A 95 -16.40 -15.17 -7.84
C ILE A 95 -15.26 -15.91 -7.14
N LEU A 96 -14.49 -16.71 -7.87
CA LEU A 96 -13.31 -17.40 -7.31
C LEU A 96 -12.28 -16.40 -6.80
N GLU A 97 -11.97 -15.35 -7.57
CA GLU A 97 -11.07 -14.29 -7.16
C GLU A 97 -11.57 -13.59 -5.88
N TYR A 98 -12.85 -13.21 -5.86
CA TYR A 98 -13.46 -12.59 -4.68
C TYR A 98 -13.39 -13.48 -3.45
N HIS A 99 -13.80 -14.75 -3.56
CA HIS A 99 -13.75 -15.67 -2.43
C HIS A 99 -12.33 -15.98 -1.98
N ASN A 100 -11.35 -16.03 -2.87
CA ASN A 100 -9.94 -16.19 -2.49
C ASN A 100 -9.41 -15.01 -1.65
N ARG A 101 -9.95 -13.80 -1.86
CA ARG A 101 -9.58 -12.61 -1.08
C ARG A 101 -10.34 -12.49 0.25
N VAL A 102 -11.58 -13.01 0.32
CA VAL A 102 -12.50 -12.73 1.44
C VAL A 102 -12.79 -13.93 2.32
N MET A 103 -12.80 -15.15 1.77
CA MET A 103 -13.16 -16.32 2.54
C MET A 103 -12.00 -16.84 3.37
N MET A 104 -12.26 -16.99 4.67
CA MET A 104 -11.31 -17.58 5.60
C MET A 104 -11.38 -19.12 5.52
N PRO A 105 -10.29 -19.85 5.82
CA PRO A 105 -10.27 -21.32 5.78
C PRO A 105 -11.37 -21.99 6.61
N GLN A 106 -11.78 -21.37 7.73
CA GLN A 106 -12.85 -21.86 8.60
C GLN A 106 -14.22 -21.79 7.91
N GLN A 107 -14.45 -20.77 7.07
CA GLN A 107 -15.70 -20.63 6.31
C GLN A 107 -15.76 -21.64 5.15
N ASP A 108 -14.62 -21.90 4.50
CA ASP A 108 -14.50 -22.98 3.49
C ASP A 108 -14.82 -24.33 4.14
N LEU A 109 -14.19 -24.65 5.28
CA LEU A 109 -14.41 -25.90 6.02
C LEU A 109 -15.88 -26.06 6.46
N GLY A 110 -16.51 -24.99 6.95
CA GLY A 110 -17.93 -24.98 7.31
C GLY A 110 -18.83 -25.28 6.10
N THR A 111 -18.52 -24.68 4.94
CA THR A 111 -19.23 -24.91 3.68
C THR A 111 -19.14 -26.38 3.26
N PHE A 112 -17.94 -26.98 3.30
CA PHE A 112 -17.75 -28.39 2.95
C PHE A 112 -18.42 -29.33 3.94
N THR A 113 -18.31 -29.08 5.24
CA THR A 113 -18.94 -29.91 6.27
C THR A 113 -20.46 -30.00 6.07
N LEU A 114 -21.10 -28.87 5.75
CA LEU A 114 -22.53 -28.83 5.44
C LEU A 114 -22.87 -29.57 4.14
N ALA A 115 -22.12 -29.31 3.06
CA ALA A 115 -22.36 -29.91 1.75
C ALA A 115 -22.16 -31.44 1.75
N VAL A 116 -21.06 -31.91 2.32
CA VAL A 116 -20.74 -33.34 2.50
C VAL A 116 -21.80 -34.01 3.38
N GLY A 117 -22.20 -33.37 4.48
CA GLY A 117 -23.26 -33.89 5.34
C GLY A 117 -24.58 -34.09 4.59
N LYS A 118 -24.95 -33.15 3.69
CA LYS A 118 -26.11 -33.31 2.79
C LYS A 118 -25.89 -34.45 1.79
N GLN A 119 -24.70 -34.57 1.20
CA GLN A 119 -24.35 -35.63 0.25
C GLN A 119 -24.55 -37.02 0.84
N MET A 120 -24.01 -37.25 2.03
CA MET A 120 -24.05 -38.54 2.72
C MET A 120 -25.47 -38.94 3.15
N ARG A 121 -26.38 -37.97 3.31
CA ARG A 121 -27.81 -38.21 3.55
C ARG A 121 -28.64 -38.37 2.27
N GLY A 122 -28.02 -38.35 1.09
CA GLY A 122 -28.73 -38.36 -0.19
C GLY A 122 -29.55 -37.08 -0.45
N GLN A 123 -29.14 -35.95 0.14
CA GLN A 123 -29.83 -34.65 0.07
C GLN A 123 -29.11 -33.63 -0.83
N GLN A 124 -28.44 -34.10 -1.88
CA GLN A 124 -27.66 -33.26 -2.82
C GLN A 124 -28.53 -32.22 -3.54
N GLN A 125 -29.82 -32.51 -3.73
CA GLN A 125 -30.82 -31.58 -4.24
C GLN A 125 -30.97 -30.31 -3.39
N ASN A 126 -30.68 -30.41 -2.08
CA ASN A 126 -30.76 -29.30 -1.12
C ASN A 126 -29.45 -28.50 -1.01
N TRP A 127 -28.50 -28.71 -1.93
CA TRP A 127 -27.33 -27.85 -2.02
C TRP A 127 -27.72 -26.45 -2.48
N THR A 128 -27.14 -25.44 -1.85
CA THR A 128 -27.10 -24.06 -2.36
C THR A 128 -26.23 -23.99 -3.61
N GLU A 129 -26.35 -22.95 -4.41
CA GLU A 129 -25.54 -22.71 -5.61
C GLU A 129 -24.05 -22.68 -5.26
N LYS A 130 -23.70 -22.08 -4.12
CA LYS A 130 -22.34 -22.07 -3.58
C LYS A 130 -21.85 -23.49 -3.24
N GLU A 131 -22.65 -24.27 -2.52
CA GLU A 131 -22.29 -25.65 -2.19
C GLU A 131 -22.11 -26.49 -3.47
N ARG A 132 -23.01 -26.39 -4.46
CA ARG A 132 -22.87 -27.10 -5.74
C ARG A 132 -21.57 -26.73 -6.45
N LEU A 133 -21.27 -25.44 -6.52
CA LEU A 133 -20.05 -24.94 -7.15
C LEU A 133 -18.79 -25.49 -6.45
N TYR A 134 -18.72 -25.36 -5.13
CA TYR A 134 -17.54 -25.79 -4.36
C TYR A 134 -17.37 -27.30 -4.32
N MET A 135 -18.46 -28.07 -4.32
CA MET A 135 -18.40 -29.53 -4.44
C MET A 135 -17.88 -29.96 -5.82
N ALA A 136 -18.25 -29.26 -6.89
CA ALA A 136 -17.68 -29.52 -8.22
C ALA A 136 -16.19 -29.14 -8.31
N LEU A 137 -15.79 -27.99 -7.77
CA LEU A 137 -14.40 -27.52 -7.75
C LEU A 137 -13.44 -28.43 -6.97
N THR A 138 -13.97 -29.27 -6.09
CA THR A 138 -13.16 -30.08 -5.17
C THR A 138 -13.38 -31.57 -5.36
N ASP A 139 -13.99 -31.98 -6.48
CA ASP A 139 -14.35 -33.36 -6.70
C ASP A 139 -13.15 -34.31 -6.69
N HIS A 140 -13.14 -35.23 -5.73
CA HIS A 140 -12.06 -36.19 -5.58
C HIS A 140 -12.15 -37.31 -6.61
N GLU A 141 -13.32 -37.52 -7.22
CA GLU A 141 -13.49 -38.43 -8.35
C GLU A 141 -12.82 -37.87 -9.63
N LEU A 142 -12.61 -36.55 -9.69
CA LEU A 142 -11.89 -35.88 -10.76
C LEU A 142 -10.41 -35.71 -10.37
N PRO A 143 -9.46 -36.36 -11.07
CA PRO A 143 -8.07 -36.42 -10.63
C PRO A 143 -7.33 -35.09 -10.85
N SER A 144 -7.68 -34.30 -11.88
CA SER A 144 -6.96 -33.07 -12.20
C SER A 144 -7.70 -31.79 -11.77
N PRO A 145 -6.98 -30.73 -11.35
CA PRO A 145 -7.58 -29.42 -11.09
C PRO A 145 -8.31 -28.83 -12.30
N LYS A 146 -7.85 -29.14 -13.50
CA LYS A 146 -8.47 -28.72 -14.76
C LYS A 146 -9.86 -29.33 -14.93
N ASP A 147 -10.00 -30.64 -14.70
CA ASP A 147 -11.29 -31.33 -14.85
C ASP A 147 -12.30 -30.83 -13.82
N ARG A 148 -11.86 -30.59 -12.58
CA ARG A 148 -12.69 -29.98 -11.52
C ARG A 148 -13.15 -28.58 -11.89
N LEU A 149 -12.26 -27.77 -12.47
CA LEU A 149 -12.59 -26.42 -12.94
C LEU A 149 -13.58 -26.46 -14.12
N GLN A 150 -13.43 -27.41 -15.05
CA GLN A 150 -14.38 -27.64 -16.13
C GLN A 150 -15.75 -28.09 -15.60
N ALA A 151 -15.81 -29.00 -14.62
CA ALA A 151 -17.05 -29.41 -13.98
C ALA A 151 -17.75 -28.23 -13.28
N ALA A 152 -17.00 -27.40 -12.56
CA ALA A 152 -17.51 -26.19 -11.93
C ALA A 152 -18.05 -25.18 -12.96
N PHE A 153 -17.32 -24.98 -14.05
CA PHE A 153 -17.78 -24.16 -15.17
C PHE A 153 -19.08 -24.68 -15.78
N MET A 154 -19.21 -26.00 -15.96
CA MET A 154 -20.46 -26.61 -16.44
C MET A 154 -21.62 -26.42 -15.47
N ILE A 155 -21.38 -26.41 -14.15
CA ILE A 155 -22.41 -26.06 -13.16
C ILE A 155 -22.87 -24.61 -13.32
N VAL A 156 -21.93 -23.66 -13.48
CA VAL A 156 -22.25 -22.23 -13.69
C VAL A 156 -23.06 -22.02 -14.96
N LEU A 157 -22.63 -22.65 -16.07
CA LEU A 157 -23.29 -22.55 -17.37
C LEU A 157 -24.67 -23.22 -17.36
N HIS A 158 -24.77 -24.46 -16.88
CA HIS A 158 -26.02 -25.22 -16.90
C HIS A 158 -27.10 -24.57 -16.00
N LEU A 159 -26.71 -24.02 -14.85
CA LEU A 159 -27.64 -23.34 -13.94
C LEU A 159 -27.82 -21.84 -14.26
N ASN A 160 -27.17 -21.34 -15.32
CA ASN A 160 -27.14 -19.93 -15.70
C ASN A 160 -26.84 -18.98 -14.52
N LEU A 161 -25.86 -19.35 -13.68
CA LEU A 161 -25.55 -18.58 -12.46
C LEU A 161 -25.08 -17.16 -12.80
N ALA A 162 -24.44 -16.97 -13.96
CA ALA A 162 -24.02 -15.65 -14.43
C ALA A 162 -25.18 -14.66 -14.56
N LYS A 163 -26.32 -15.14 -15.06
CA LYS A 163 -27.54 -14.33 -15.19
C LYS A 163 -28.33 -14.27 -13.89
N ASN A 164 -28.52 -15.42 -13.23
CA ASN A 164 -29.37 -15.55 -12.04
C ASN A 164 -28.76 -14.89 -10.80
N LEU A 165 -27.43 -14.78 -10.74
CA LEU A 165 -26.67 -14.20 -9.63
C LEU A 165 -25.80 -13.03 -10.10
N SER A 166 -26.29 -12.24 -11.05
CA SER A 166 -25.60 -11.05 -11.58
C SER A 166 -25.34 -10.00 -10.50
N ASP A 167 -26.29 -9.83 -9.57
CA ASP A 167 -26.16 -8.93 -8.41
C ASP A 167 -25.01 -9.34 -7.48
N ILE A 168 -24.77 -10.64 -7.29
CA ILE A 168 -23.66 -11.12 -6.46
C ILE A 168 -22.32 -10.74 -7.10
N SER A 169 -22.22 -10.84 -8.43
CA SER A 169 -21.01 -10.41 -9.15
C SER A 169 -20.73 -8.92 -9.01
N SER A 170 -21.76 -8.08 -9.05
CA SER A 170 -21.58 -6.62 -8.89
C SER A 170 -21.13 -6.26 -7.48
N ILE A 171 -21.70 -6.91 -6.45
CA ILE A 171 -21.31 -6.77 -5.04
C ILE A 171 -19.87 -7.27 -4.83
N ALA A 172 -19.56 -8.47 -5.32
CA ALA A 172 -18.24 -9.08 -5.21
C ALA A 172 -17.16 -8.18 -5.83
N LYS A 173 -17.39 -7.66 -7.03
CA LYS A 173 -16.49 -6.71 -7.70
C LYS A 173 -16.28 -5.44 -6.87
N THR A 174 -17.37 -4.81 -6.42
CA THR A 174 -17.31 -3.58 -5.62
C THR A 174 -16.52 -3.80 -4.32
N HIS A 175 -16.73 -4.93 -3.66
CA HIS A 175 -16.05 -5.25 -2.42
C HIS A 175 -14.57 -5.60 -2.64
N SER A 176 -14.24 -6.36 -3.69
CA SER A 176 -12.85 -6.63 -4.11
C SER A 176 -12.08 -5.34 -4.38
N GLU A 177 -12.67 -4.39 -5.12
CA GLU A 177 -12.05 -3.09 -5.40
C GLU A 177 -11.81 -2.29 -4.11
N ARG A 178 -12.75 -2.31 -3.16
CA ARG A 178 -12.57 -1.64 -1.85
C ARG A 178 -11.44 -2.25 -1.04
N LEU A 179 -11.36 -3.58 -0.98
CA LEU A 179 -10.29 -4.28 -0.27
C LEU A 179 -8.94 -3.98 -0.90
N GLN A 180 -8.86 -3.99 -2.22
CA GLN A 180 -7.64 -3.66 -2.94
C GLN A 180 -7.20 -2.22 -2.68
N ARG A 181 -8.11 -1.25 -2.79
CA ARG A 181 -7.80 0.16 -2.45
C ARG A 181 -7.31 0.31 -1.01
N ARG A 182 -7.90 -0.43 -0.07
CA ARG A 182 -7.46 -0.41 1.33
C ARG A 182 -6.03 -0.95 1.46
N ALA A 183 -5.72 -2.08 0.85
CA ALA A 183 -4.38 -2.66 0.85
C ALA A 183 -3.35 -1.73 0.20
N GLU A 184 -3.71 -1.05 -0.90
CA GLU A 184 -2.86 -0.07 -1.56
C GLU A 184 -2.59 1.16 -0.67
N ILE A 185 -3.61 1.66 0.04
CA ILE A 185 -3.45 2.78 0.99
C ILE A 185 -2.54 2.36 2.15
N GLU A 186 -2.73 1.15 2.69
CA GLU A 186 -1.92 0.61 3.77
C GLU A 186 -0.46 0.42 3.36
N SER A 187 -0.22 -0.14 2.17
CA SER A 187 1.13 -0.27 1.60
C SER A 187 1.80 1.09 1.40
N LYS A 188 1.09 2.10 0.87
CA LYS A 188 1.63 3.46 0.75
C LYS A 188 1.95 4.11 2.09
N PHE A 189 1.14 3.82 3.11
CA PHE A 189 1.35 4.30 4.46
C PHE A 189 2.63 3.68 5.07
N LEU A 190 2.79 2.36 5.00
CA LEU A 190 4.00 1.67 5.45
C LEU A 190 5.26 2.17 4.72
N HIS A 191 5.19 2.31 3.40
CA HIS A 191 6.29 2.89 2.60
C HIS A 191 6.69 4.31 3.05
N THR A 192 5.72 5.09 3.54
CA THR A 192 6.00 6.43 4.09
C THR A 192 6.72 6.33 5.44
N LEU A 193 6.33 5.37 6.29
CA LEU A 193 7.00 5.14 7.58
C LEU A 193 8.43 4.65 7.41
N GLU A 194 8.67 3.73 6.46
CA GLU A 194 10.02 3.26 6.10
C GLU A 194 10.89 4.44 5.66
N LYS A 195 10.41 5.27 4.73
CA LYS A 195 11.12 6.49 4.30
C LYS A 195 11.44 7.45 5.44
N ILE A 196 10.51 7.65 6.38
CA ILE A 196 10.74 8.49 7.56
C ILE A 196 11.88 7.90 8.40
N SER A 197 11.82 6.60 8.69
CA SER A 197 12.82 5.88 9.48
C SER A 197 14.21 6.00 8.85
N GLU A 198 14.34 5.69 7.56
CA GLU A 198 15.60 5.79 6.83
C GLU A 198 16.17 7.22 6.84
N ARG A 199 15.30 8.23 6.69
CA ARG A 199 15.76 9.63 6.67
C ARG A 199 16.23 10.09 8.04
N VAL A 200 15.60 9.65 9.13
CA VAL A 200 15.97 10.07 10.50
C VAL A 200 17.43 9.78 10.81
N GLU A 201 17.96 8.64 10.38
CA GLU A 201 19.36 8.27 10.57
C GLU A 201 20.35 9.27 9.92
N SER A 202 19.90 10.00 8.90
CA SER A 202 20.71 11.00 8.18
C SER A 202 20.59 12.42 8.74
N ILE A 203 19.69 12.67 9.70
CA ILE A 203 19.48 14.02 10.25
C ILE A 203 20.61 14.36 11.22
N LEU A 204 21.54 15.22 10.78
CA LEU A 204 22.64 15.67 11.64
C LEU A 204 22.44 17.09 12.18
N ILE A 205 21.87 17.98 11.37
CA ILE A 205 21.86 19.42 11.66
C ILE A 205 20.48 20.02 11.87
N ASP A 206 19.40 19.39 11.38
CA ASP A 206 18.04 19.97 11.47
C ASP A 206 17.53 20.09 12.92
N GLN A 207 18.23 19.51 13.89
CA GLN A 207 18.00 19.73 15.32
C GLN A 207 18.45 21.12 15.81
N PHE A 208 19.36 21.81 15.10
CA PHE A 208 19.86 23.13 15.48
C PHE A 208 20.04 24.12 14.31
N ALA A 209 19.82 23.69 13.08
CA ALA A 209 19.84 24.51 11.88
C ALA A 209 18.49 24.41 11.15
N CYS A 210 18.13 25.42 10.39
CA CYS A 210 16.84 25.47 9.69
C CYS A 210 17.04 26.05 8.30
N ALA A 211 16.41 25.46 7.28
CA ALA A 211 16.33 26.05 5.95
C ALA A 211 15.69 27.44 6.01
N ILE A 212 16.17 28.36 5.18
CA ILE A 212 15.67 29.75 5.12
C ILE A 212 15.38 30.17 3.68
N PRO A 213 14.46 31.13 3.46
CA PRO A 213 14.22 31.68 2.14
C PRO A 213 15.49 32.20 1.47
N LEU A 214 15.57 32.05 0.16
CA LEU A 214 16.69 32.53 -0.65
C LEU A 214 16.83 34.07 -0.58
N SER A 215 15.74 34.79 -0.29
CA SER A 215 15.79 36.24 -0.07
C SER A 215 16.60 36.66 1.15
N HIS A 216 16.82 35.76 2.12
CA HIS A 216 17.56 36.06 3.36
C HIS A 216 19.07 35.79 3.24
N THR A 217 19.55 35.24 2.13
CA THR A 217 20.98 34.97 1.89
C THR A 217 21.71 36.19 1.31
N ALA A 218 20.99 37.20 0.84
CA ALA A 218 21.52 38.44 0.28
C ALA A 218 22.05 39.37 1.40
N GLY A 219 23.31 39.21 1.78
CA GLY A 219 23.98 40.10 2.74
C GLY A 219 24.66 41.32 2.09
N PRO A 220 24.79 42.47 2.79
CA PRO A 220 25.31 43.74 2.26
C PRO A 220 26.84 43.79 2.05
N GLY A 221 27.54 42.64 2.07
CA GLY A 221 29.01 42.55 2.18
C GLY A 221 29.79 42.26 0.90
N ASN A 222 29.16 41.84 -0.21
CA ASN A 222 29.88 41.56 -1.45
C ASN A 222 29.93 42.81 -2.35
N GLY A 223 30.67 43.81 -1.88
CA GLY A 223 31.05 44.98 -2.64
C GLY A 223 32.13 44.67 -3.68
N THR A 224 31.78 43.90 -4.71
CA THR A 224 32.46 43.93 -6.02
C THR A 224 31.43 43.52 -7.05
N GLY A 225 31.12 44.44 -7.97
CA GLY A 225 29.98 44.37 -8.86
C GLY A 225 29.82 43.03 -9.57
N ALA A 226 28.66 42.42 -9.39
CA ALA A 226 28.18 41.36 -10.27
C ALA A 226 26.78 41.73 -10.72
N ILE A 227 26.68 41.99 -12.00
CA ILE A 227 25.46 41.85 -12.79
C ILE A 227 25.13 40.35 -12.73
N ASP A 228 24.07 39.95 -12.03
CA ASP A 228 23.15 38.84 -12.36
C ASP A 228 22.44 38.25 -11.14
N GLY A 229 21.19 37.79 -11.34
CA GLY A 229 20.19 37.45 -10.33
C GLY A 229 20.42 36.19 -9.49
N ASP A 230 21.64 35.99 -8.98
CA ASP A 230 22.00 34.84 -8.16
C ASP A 230 21.67 35.02 -6.67
N SER A 231 21.09 33.98 -6.08
CA SER A 231 20.40 34.03 -4.78
C SER A 231 21.29 33.70 -3.56
N GLY A 232 22.53 34.21 -3.60
CA GLY A 232 23.54 34.02 -2.56
C GLY A 232 24.40 32.76 -2.74
N TYR A 233 25.52 32.71 -2.02
CA TYR A 233 26.54 31.66 -2.13
C TYR A 233 26.85 31.07 -0.76
N CYS A 234 27.20 29.79 -0.73
CA CYS A 234 27.70 29.14 0.48
C CYS A 234 29.07 29.69 0.86
N PRO A 235 29.31 30.19 2.09
CA PRO A 235 30.59 30.75 2.49
C PRO A 235 31.72 29.71 2.59
N ILE A 236 31.40 28.41 2.54
CA ILE A 236 32.37 27.32 2.63
C ILE A 236 32.81 26.86 1.23
N CYS A 237 31.87 26.38 0.40
CA CYS A 237 32.17 25.85 -0.92
C CYS A 237 32.12 26.90 -2.04
N GLN A 238 31.59 28.11 -1.76
CA GLN A 238 31.40 29.21 -2.71
C GLN A 238 30.45 28.91 -3.88
N ASN A 239 29.73 27.79 -3.82
CA ASN A 239 28.70 27.46 -4.81
C ASN A 239 27.43 28.28 -4.58
N SER A 240 26.75 28.64 -5.68
CA SER A 240 25.45 29.33 -5.64
C SER A 240 24.35 28.34 -5.23
N TYR A 241 23.47 28.77 -4.34
CA TYR A 241 22.33 27.96 -3.89
C TYR A 241 21.26 27.73 -4.97
N SER A 242 21.40 28.41 -6.11
CA SER A 242 20.49 28.37 -7.26
C SER A 242 21.19 28.03 -8.57
N ALA A 243 22.36 27.38 -8.53
CA ALA A 243 23.12 26.97 -9.71
C ALA A 243 22.52 25.69 -10.38
N PHE A 244 21.30 25.81 -10.90
CA PHE A 244 20.59 24.73 -11.61
C PHE A 244 21.32 24.17 -12.84
N SER A 245 22.27 24.91 -13.40
CA SER A 245 23.10 24.44 -14.53
C SER A 245 24.25 23.53 -14.09
N GLU A 246 24.66 23.61 -12.83
CA GLU A 246 25.85 22.93 -12.31
C GLU A 246 25.48 21.74 -11.43
N PHE A 247 24.34 21.81 -10.75
CA PHE A 247 23.91 20.81 -9.76
C PHE A 247 22.51 20.28 -10.08
N SER A 248 22.32 19.00 -9.78
CA SER A 248 21.00 18.36 -9.80
C SER A 248 20.08 18.92 -8.71
N ILE A 249 18.78 18.69 -8.86
CA ILE A 249 17.80 19.09 -7.83
C ILE A 249 18.05 18.41 -6.49
N ASP A 250 18.48 17.16 -6.49
CA ASP A 250 18.81 16.45 -5.25
C ASP A 250 20.00 17.10 -4.54
N GLU A 251 21.04 17.50 -5.27
CA GLU A 251 22.21 18.20 -4.71
C GLU A 251 21.85 19.59 -4.19
N LEU A 252 21.04 20.36 -4.92
CA LEU A 252 20.61 21.70 -4.50
C LEU A 252 19.72 21.66 -3.25
N VAL A 253 18.86 20.64 -3.13
CA VAL A 253 18.06 20.44 -1.90
C VAL A 253 18.96 19.97 -0.74
N ALA A 254 19.94 19.11 -1.01
CA ALA A 254 20.85 18.59 0.00
C ALA A 254 21.80 19.65 0.58
N ASP A 255 22.30 20.59 -0.24
CA ASP A 255 23.15 21.70 0.22
C ASP A 255 22.43 23.05 0.32
N TYR A 256 21.09 23.02 0.41
CA TYR A 256 20.26 24.23 0.53
C TYR A 256 20.68 25.09 1.75
N PRO A 257 20.57 26.44 1.70
CA PRO A 257 21.02 27.30 2.79
C PRO A 257 20.23 27.06 4.08
N VAL A 258 20.98 26.83 5.15
CA VAL A 258 20.45 26.69 6.51
C VAL A 258 21.05 27.73 7.43
N ARG A 259 20.23 28.24 8.35
CA ARG A 259 20.66 29.16 9.42
C ARG A 259 20.94 28.38 10.70
N ILE A 260 22.15 28.52 11.23
CA ILE A 260 22.54 27.96 12.53
C ILE A 260 21.85 28.76 13.64
N LYS A 261 20.99 28.12 14.44
CA LYS A 261 20.15 28.81 15.44
C LYS A 261 20.92 29.44 16.59
N TYR A 262 22.14 28.97 16.87
CA TYR A 262 22.97 29.50 17.95
C TYR A 262 23.62 30.84 17.62
N CYS A 263 23.93 31.09 16.34
CA CYS A 263 24.73 32.26 15.94
C CYS A 263 24.17 33.03 14.74
N GLY A 264 23.13 32.55 14.07
CA GLY A 264 22.50 33.22 12.95
C GLY A 264 23.24 33.12 11.61
N HIS A 265 24.42 32.49 11.56
CA HIS A 265 25.16 32.29 10.32
C HIS A 265 24.44 31.34 9.36
N ILE A 266 24.55 31.63 8.07
CA ILE A 266 23.97 30.88 6.98
C ILE A 266 25.08 30.08 6.29
N VAL A 267 24.87 28.78 6.12
CA VAL A 267 25.81 27.84 5.49
C VAL A 267 24.99 26.85 4.66
N GLY A 268 25.57 26.27 3.60
CA GLY A 268 24.94 25.11 2.92
C GLY A 268 24.77 23.92 3.87
N LYS A 269 23.64 23.22 3.77
CA LYS A 269 23.31 22.09 4.66
C LYS A 269 24.37 20.98 4.60
N ALA A 270 24.63 20.41 3.43
CA ALA A 270 25.63 19.38 3.24
C ALA A 270 27.03 19.84 3.66
N CYS A 271 27.39 21.11 3.40
CA CYS A 271 28.65 21.68 3.87
C CYS A 271 28.76 21.69 5.40
N LEU A 272 27.68 22.03 6.11
CA LEU A 272 27.63 22.03 7.56
C LEU A 272 27.64 20.60 8.14
N GLU A 273 26.94 19.66 7.51
CA GLU A 273 26.96 18.24 7.89
C GLU A 273 28.37 17.66 7.75
N GLN A 274 29.02 17.90 6.61
CA GLN A 274 30.41 17.48 6.38
C GLN A 274 31.36 18.09 7.41
N TRP A 275 31.17 19.35 7.79
CA TRP A 275 31.96 19.99 8.83
C TRP A 275 31.87 19.30 10.20
N LEU A 276 30.68 18.80 10.57
CA LEU A 276 30.49 18.07 11.84
C LEU A 276 31.09 16.66 11.80
N MET A 277 31.05 16.02 10.63
CA MET A 277 31.59 14.68 10.41
C MET A 277 33.11 14.66 10.22
N THR A 278 33.72 15.76 9.76
CA THR A 278 35.17 15.85 9.51
C THR A 278 35.95 15.62 10.81
N PRO A 279 36.87 14.66 10.94
CA PRO A 279 37.59 14.39 12.20
C PRO A 279 38.21 15.63 12.86
N LYS A 280 38.16 15.72 14.19
CA LYS A 280 38.79 16.82 14.94
C LYS A 280 40.31 16.68 14.83
N ILE A 281 41.00 17.79 14.54
CA ILE A 281 42.47 17.79 14.37
C ILE A 281 43.18 17.47 15.69
N ASP A 282 42.65 17.97 16.82
CA ASP A 282 43.14 17.72 18.17
C ASP A 282 41.95 17.83 19.15
N GLU A 283 41.42 16.68 19.58
CA GLU A 283 40.25 16.60 20.46
C GLU A 283 40.53 17.14 21.87
N ALA A 284 41.77 17.03 22.35
CA ALA A 284 42.14 17.55 23.67
C ALA A 284 42.12 19.08 23.68
N LYS A 285 42.53 19.71 22.58
CA LYS A 285 42.57 21.17 22.43
C LYS A 285 41.24 21.77 21.95
N TYR A 286 40.48 21.04 21.11
CA TYR A 286 39.22 21.49 20.54
C TYR A 286 38.12 20.42 20.75
N PRO A 287 37.62 20.29 22.00
CA PRO A 287 36.74 19.19 22.37
C PRO A 287 35.35 19.25 21.72
N TYR A 288 34.93 20.41 21.20
CA TYR A 288 33.59 20.62 20.66
C TYR A 288 33.61 21.09 19.21
N ARG A 289 32.63 20.64 18.42
CA ARG A 289 32.30 21.28 17.14
C ARG A 289 31.78 22.68 17.35
N THR A 290 32.16 23.56 16.44
CA THR A 290 31.77 24.97 16.43
C THR A 290 31.23 25.36 15.07
N CYS A 291 30.49 26.48 15.00
CA CYS A 291 30.19 27.15 13.75
C CYS A 291 31.49 27.38 12.95
N PRO A 292 31.53 27.05 11.64
CA PRO A 292 32.73 27.22 10.82
C PRO A 292 33.11 28.69 10.61
N LEU A 293 32.18 29.63 10.82
CA LEU A 293 32.40 31.07 10.58
C LEU A 293 32.81 31.84 11.85
N CYS A 294 32.09 31.65 12.97
CA CYS A 294 32.31 32.44 14.19
C CYS A 294 32.77 31.65 15.41
N ARG A 295 33.01 30.33 15.26
CA ARG A 295 33.48 29.45 16.34
C ARG A 295 32.55 29.34 17.57
N VAL A 296 31.31 29.81 17.48
CA VAL A 296 30.27 29.52 18.49
C VAL A 296 30.07 28.01 18.57
N GLN A 297 30.08 27.46 19.79
CA GLN A 297 29.91 26.03 20.04
C GLN A 297 28.54 25.53 19.56
N VAL A 298 28.51 24.37 18.90
CA VAL A 298 27.27 23.73 18.41
C VAL A 298 27.06 22.32 18.97
N GLU A 299 28.14 21.61 19.29
CA GLU A 299 28.10 20.27 19.90
C GLU A 299 28.15 20.38 21.43
N GLY A 300 27.39 19.54 22.12
CA GLY A 300 27.31 19.53 23.60
C GLY A 300 26.55 20.73 24.18
N VAL A 301 25.92 21.54 23.33
CA VAL A 301 25.02 22.64 23.73
C VAL A 301 23.59 22.13 23.68
N LYS A 302 22.75 22.61 24.60
CA LYS A 302 21.32 22.29 24.59
C LYS A 302 20.69 22.70 23.26
N TYR A 303 20.03 21.74 22.61
CA TYR A 303 19.34 22.02 21.35
C TYR A 303 18.28 23.11 21.49
N PRO A 304 18.06 23.93 20.44
CA PRO A 304 16.93 24.82 20.36
C PRO A 304 15.63 24.05 20.57
N SER A 305 14.69 24.63 21.31
CA SER A 305 13.38 24.03 21.48
C SER A 305 12.68 23.90 20.12
N VAL A 306 12.12 22.72 19.85
CA VAL A 306 11.16 22.53 18.76
C VAL A 306 9.96 23.47 18.92
N PRO A 307 9.19 23.75 17.85
CA PRO A 307 8.02 24.63 17.93
C PRO A 307 7.05 24.23 19.05
N ARG A 308 6.56 25.20 19.84
CA ARG A 308 5.84 24.95 21.11
C ARG A 308 4.58 24.09 20.93
N GLY A 309 3.93 24.18 19.78
CA GLY A 309 2.74 23.39 19.45
C GLY A 309 3.03 21.98 18.96
N LEU A 310 4.29 21.65 18.60
CA LEU A 310 4.60 20.41 17.90
C LEU A 310 4.42 19.18 18.80
N THR A 311 4.99 19.19 20.00
CA THR A 311 4.81 18.10 20.97
C THR A 311 3.34 17.88 21.32
N ASN A 312 2.58 18.97 21.45
CA ASN A 312 1.13 18.89 21.71
C ASN A 312 0.37 18.29 20.52
N HIS A 313 0.74 18.62 19.29
CA HIS A 313 0.15 18.03 18.08
C HIS A 313 0.40 16.52 18.04
N VAL A 314 1.65 16.11 18.19
CA VAL A 314 2.04 14.69 18.17
C VAL A 314 1.30 13.87 19.23
N ASN A 315 1.12 14.44 20.43
CA ASN A 315 0.47 13.74 21.54
C ASN A 315 -1.06 13.73 21.48
N LYS A 316 -1.70 14.68 20.78
CA LYS A 316 -3.17 14.84 20.79
C LYS A 316 -3.84 14.45 19.49
N ASP A 317 -3.16 14.61 18.34
CA ASP A 317 -3.70 14.16 17.08
C ASP A 317 -3.63 12.63 17.02
N ARG A 318 -4.78 11.99 16.85
CA ARG A 318 -4.89 10.53 16.85
C ARG A 318 -3.98 9.89 15.81
N ARG A 319 -3.89 10.48 14.61
CA ARG A 319 -3.11 9.91 13.52
C ARG A 319 -1.62 10.09 13.75
N SER A 320 -1.22 11.28 14.21
CA SER A 320 0.17 11.55 14.61
C SER A 320 0.62 10.58 15.71
N LEU A 321 -0.24 10.33 16.70
CA LEU A 321 0.02 9.37 17.77
C LEU A 321 0.13 7.92 17.26
N GLU A 322 -0.74 7.50 16.34
CA GLU A 322 -0.65 6.19 15.68
C GLU A 322 0.70 6.07 14.93
N VAL A 323 1.07 7.05 14.11
CA VAL A 323 2.35 7.07 13.38
C VAL A 323 3.56 7.04 14.32
N CYS A 324 3.58 7.87 15.36
CA CYS A 324 4.68 7.87 16.33
C CYS A 324 4.79 6.53 17.04
N ARG A 325 3.68 5.85 17.37
CA ARG A 325 3.74 4.51 17.96
C ARG A 325 4.31 3.49 16.99
N GLU A 326 3.88 3.51 15.72
CA GLU A 326 4.41 2.59 14.71
C GLU A 326 5.92 2.82 14.48
N LEU A 327 6.37 4.08 14.45
CA LEU A 327 7.80 4.40 14.30
C LEU A 327 8.61 3.97 15.55
N VAL A 328 8.11 4.24 16.75
CA VAL A 328 8.81 3.88 18.00
C VAL A 328 8.85 2.36 18.20
N TYR A 329 7.73 1.66 18.06
CA TYR A 329 7.65 0.23 18.35
C TYR A 329 7.96 -0.67 17.15
N GLY A 330 7.67 -0.22 15.94
CA GLY A 330 7.89 -0.97 14.70
C GLY A 330 9.26 -0.73 14.07
N PHE A 331 9.80 0.48 14.20
CA PHE A 331 11.08 0.87 13.58
C PHE A 331 12.17 1.24 14.59
N GLY A 332 11.85 1.31 15.88
CA GLY A 332 12.83 1.54 16.95
C GLY A 332 13.28 3.00 17.10
N LEU A 333 12.54 3.96 16.57
CA LEU A 333 12.85 5.38 16.75
C LEU A 333 12.58 5.85 18.17
N ASP A 334 13.35 6.83 18.63
CA ASP A 334 13.05 7.57 19.85
C ASP A 334 11.92 8.60 19.61
N PRO A 335 11.11 8.92 20.64
CA PRO A 335 10.09 9.95 20.52
C PRO A 335 10.64 11.33 20.13
N GLU A 336 11.86 11.65 20.55
CA GLU A 336 12.54 12.89 20.16
C GLU A 336 12.95 12.89 18.69
N GLU A 337 13.40 11.75 18.16
CA GLU A 337 13.73 11.59 16.74
C GLU A 337 12.51 11.79 15.84
N CYS A 338 11.32 11.40 16.30
CA CYS A 338 10.07 11.72 15.59
C CYS A 338 9.84 13.23 15.45
N LEU A 339 10.16 14.01 16.50
CA LEU A 339 10.04 15.47 16.44
C LEU A 339 11.09 16.06 15.49
N LEU A 340 12.30 15.52 15.49
CA LEU A 340 13.37 15.92 14.56
C LEU A 340 13.00 15.60 13.11
N ALA A 341 12.39 14.44 12.85
CA ALA A 341 11.90 14.05 11.53
C ALA A 341 10.91 15.08 10.97
N ILE A 342 9.97 15.54 11.81
CA ILE A 342 8.98 16.55 11.42
C ILE A 342 9.66 17.89 11.11
N VAL A 343 10.63 18.28 11.92
CA VAL A 343 11.37 19.54 11.73
C VAL A 343 12.25 19.49 10.47
N ALA A 344 12.90 18.36 10.19
CA ALA A 344 13.63 18.16 8.94
C ALA A 344 12.70 18.20 7.72
N CYS A 345 11.50 17.60 7.82
CA CYS A 345 10.46 17.71 6.79
C CYS A 345 10.06 19.17 6.54
N MET A 346 9.95 20.00 7.59
CA MET A 346 9.71 21.45 7.44
C MET A 346 10.86 22.15 6.70
N SER A 347 12.11 21.85 7.04
CA SER A 347 13.29 22.42 6.36
C SER A 347 13.32 22.04 4.87
N GLU A 348 13.07 20.77 4.55
CA GLU A 348 13.09 20.27 3.17
C GLU A 348 11.93 20.84 2.33
N GLU A 349 10.75 21.03 2.94
CA GLU A 349 9.62 21.70 2.28
C GLU A 349 9.95 23.16 1.93
N ILE A 350 10.65 23.89 2.82
CA ILE A 350 11.14 25.25 2.55
C ILE A 350 12.10 25.22 1.36
N ALA A 351 13.12 24.35 1.39
CA ALA A 351 14.10 24.22 0.33
C ALA A 351 13.44 23.96 -1.04
N CYS A 352 12.55 22.96 -1.10
CA CYS A 352 11.87 22.60 -2.34
C CYS A 352 10.97 23.72 -2.87
N THR A 353 10.26 24.41 -1.97
CA THR A 353 9.34 25.51 -2.34
C THR A 353 10.11 26.70 -2.90
N GLU A 354 11.20 27.09 -2.24
CA GLU A 354 12.02 28.24 -2.66
C GLU A 354 12.77 27.97 -3.97
N LEU A 355 13.33 26.77 -4.15
CA LEU A 355 13.96 26.38 -5.41
C LEU A 355 12.93 26.33 -6.56
N LEU A 356 11.70 25.92 -6.28
CA LEU A 356 10.63 25.90 -7.29
C LEU A 356 10.26 27.32 -7.73
N HIS A 357 10.05 28.23 -6.77
CA HIS A 357 9.81 29.64 -7.07
C HIS A 357 10.97 30.27 -7.85
N GLU A 358 12.21 29.88 -7.54
CA GLU A 358 13.39 30.36 -8.24
C GLU A 358 13.44 29.90 -9.71
N ILE A 359 13.11 28.64 -9.98
CA ILE A 359 13.00 28.12 -11.35
C ILE A 359 11.90 28.84 -12.13
N GLU A 360 10.74 29.05 -11.51
CA GLU A 360 9.62 29.77 -12.12
C GLU A 360 10.01 31.22 -12.46
N ARG A 361 10.76 31.88 -11.57
CA ARG A 361 11.29 33.24 -11.77
C ARG A 361 12.30 33.33 -12.92
N ARG A 362 13.12 32.30 -13.13
CA ARG A 362 14.15 32.24 -14.19
C ARG A 362 13.64 31.77 -15.55
N GLY A 363 12.33 31.62 -15.72
CA GLY A 363 11.72 31.23 -17.01
C GLY A 363 11.45 29.73 -17.18
N GLY A 364 11.56 28.94 -16.10
CA GLY A 364 11.08 27.57 -16.03
C GLY A 364 11.99 26.52 -16.68
N ASN A 365 12.28 25.45 -15.94
CA ASN A 365 12.82 24.20 -16.47
C ASN A 365 11.87 23.07 -16.09
N LYS A 366 11.14 22.53 -17.06
CA LYS A 366 10.09 21.53 -16.83
C LYS A 366 10.59 20.28 -16.11
N ALA A 367 11.83 19.84 -16.37
CA ALA A 367 12.39 18.66 -15.72
C ALA A 367 12.66 18.94 -14.23
N HIS A 368 13.25 20.10 -13.93
CA HIS A 368 13.53 20.54 -12.56
C HIS A 368 12.24 20.82 -11.78
N GLU A 369 11.27 21.49 -12.39
CA GLU A 369 9.94 21.70 -11.81
C GLU A 369 9.26 20.36 -11.49
N HIS A 370 9.31 19.40 -12.41
CA HIS A 370 8.71 18.09 -12.19
C HIS A 370 9.37 17.35 -11.03
N ALA A 371 10.70 17.38 -10.94
CA ALA A 371 11.44 16.78 -9.83
C ALA A 371 11.07 17.40 -8.48
N LEU A 372 11.02 18.73 -8.39
CA LEU A 372 10.63 19.44 -7.16
C LEU A 372 9.15 19.22 -6.81
N LYS A 373 8.23 19.25 -7.79
CA LYS A 373 6.81 18.95 -7.57
C LYS A 373 6.61 17.53 -7.06
N LYS A 374 7.40 16.56 -7.54
CA LYS A 374 7.40 15.19 -7.05
C LYS A 374 7.89 15.11 -5.59
N LYS A 375 9.00 15.77 -5.26
CA LYS A 375 9.49 15.86 -3.86
C LYS A 375 8.46 16.51 -2.93
N LEU A 376 7.82 17.60 -3.36
CA LEU A 376 6.78 18.27 -2.58
C LEU A 376 5.55 17.37 -2.35
N GLU A 377 5.19 16.52 -3.30
CA GLU A 377 4.12 15.53 -3.10
C GLU A 377 4.53 14.45 -2.09
N ASP A 378 5.77 13.97 -2.15
CA ASP A 378 6.32 13.03 -1.15
C ASP A 378 6.31 13.65 0.26
N LEU A 379 6.77 14.90 0.41
CA LEU A 379 6.73 15.64 1.67
C LEU A 379 5.29 15.91 2.14
N ARG A 380 4.35 16.12 1.21
CA ARG A 380 2.92 16.27 1.54
C ARG A 380 2.35 14.98 2.12
N MET A 381 2.72 13.83 1.55
CA MET A 381 2.31 12.51 2.06
C MET A 381 2.87 12.27 3.46
N GLU A 382 4.13 12.63 3.69
CA GLU A 382 4.77 12.54 4.99
C GLU A 382 4.09 13.44 6.03
N LYS A 383 3.89 14.72 5.70
CA LYS A 383 3.13 15.69 6.50
C LYS A 383 1.73 15.17 6.86
N TRP A 384 1.06 14.51 5.91
CA TRP A 384 -0.25 13.91 6.15
C TRP A 384 -0.16 12.68 7.07
N ALA A 385 0.90 11.87 6.96
CA ALA A 385 1.18 10.79 7.89
C ALA A 385 1.33 11.33 9.33
N TRP A 386 2.06 12.43 9.51
CA TRP A 386 2.20 13.14 10.78
C TRP A 386 0.91 13.80 11.30
N GLY A 387 -0.24 13.64 10.63
CA GLY A 387 -1.54 14.13 11.08
C GLY A 387 -1.86 15.56 10.63
N PHE A 388 -1.01 16.21 9.84
CA PHE A 388 -1.28 17.55 9.33
C PHE A 388 -2.16 17.48 8.07
N ARG A 389 -3.47 17.72 8.23
CA ARG A 389 -4.46 17.66 7.13
C ARG A 389 -4.58 18.96 6.32
N GLY A 390 -3.79 19.98 6.64
CA GLY A 390 -3.79 21.27 5.96
C GLY A 390 -2.61 22.13 6.41
N ASN A 391 -2.53 23.35 5.87
CA ASN A 391 -1.37 24.22 6.07
C ASN A 391 -1.45 25.08 7.33
N GLY A 392 -2.63 25.28 7.93
CA GLY A 392 -2.79 26.23 9.05
C GLY A 392 -1.85 25.98 10.24
N VAL A 393 -1.92 24.81 10.88
CA VAL A 393 -1.04 24.46 12.02
C VAL A 393 0.40 24.30 11.55
N TRP A 394 0.60 23.64 10.41
CA TRP A 394 1.93 23.39 9.84
C TRP A 394 2.71 24.68 9.59
N ASP A 395 2.12 25.67 8.92
CA ASP A 395 2.75 26.95 8.59
C ASP A 395 3.06 27.78 9.84
N VAL A 396 2.26 27.63 10.91
CA VAL A 396 2.54 28.27 12.19
C VAL A 396 3.78 27.64 12.82
N LEU A 397 3.85 26.32 12.90
CA LEU A 397 5.01 25.61 13.47
C LEU A 397 6.27 25.81 12.63
N ARG A 398 6.14 25.75 11.29
CA ARG A 398 7.23 26.00 10.35
C ARG A 398 7.79 27.42 10.49
N ARG A 399 6.92 28.43 10.63
CA ARG A 399 7.37 29.82 10.88
C ARG A 399 8.02 29.98 12.26
N GLU A 400 7.46 29.36 13.30
CA GLU A 400 8.07 29.35 14.63
C GLU A 400 9.46 28.71 14.58
N TRP A 401 9.60 27.59 13.88
CA TRP A 401 10.90 26.96 13.65
C TRP A 401 11.83 27.90 12.89
N MET A 402 11.44 28.44 11.75
CA MET A 402 12.28 29.33 10.95
C MET A 402 12.72 30.61 11.69
N THR A 403 11.91 31.10 12.64
CA THR A 403 12.20 32.34 13.39
C THR A 403 12.84 32.09 14.76
N SER A 404 12.99 30.84 15.20
CA SER A 404 13.65 30.52 16.47
C SER A 404 15.18 30.64 16.41
N GLY A 405 15.78 30.91 17.58
CA GLY A 405 17.23 31.13 17.72
C GLY A 405 17.64 32.58 17.44
N VAL A 406 18.93 32.77 17.18
CA VAL A 406 19.49 34.08 16.80
C VAL A 406 19.08 34.40 15.37
N VAL A 407 18.38 35.53 15.20
CA VAL A 407 18.01 36.10 13.90
C VAL A 407 18.76 37.42 13.77
N HIS A 408 19.74 37.50 12.87
CA HIS A 408 20.25 38.80 12.46
C HIS A 408 19.12 39.51 11.70
N ARG A 409 18.62 40.62 12.25
CA ARG A 409 17.78 41.52 11.46
C ARG A 409 18.68 42.08 10.36
N VAL A 410 18.37 41.72 9.13
CA VAL A 410 18.93 42.36 7.93
C VAL A 410 18.49 43.82 7.90
#